data_AF-A0A2N5HA25-F1
#
_entry.id   AF-A0A2N5HA25-F1
#
_cell.length_a   1.000
_cell.length_b   1.000
_cell.length_c   1.000
_cell.angle_alpha   90.00
_cell.angle_beta   90.00
_cell.angle_gamma   90.00
#
_symmetry.space_group_name_H-M   'P 1'
#
loop_
_entity.id
_entity.type
_entity.pdbx_description
1 polymer ?
#
loop_
_entity_poly.entity_id
_entity_poly.type
_entity_poly.pdbx_seq_one_letter_code
_entity_poly.pdbx_strand_id
1 'polypeptide(L)'
;MLKIRMERLEEERLPRTDNFEIPLQKGMTVLEVLETIYRERDPTIAYRFSCRTGLCGTCGIMINHKSGLSCLKAAEAYSDGYLHLSPLPKGITVRDFVKEVK
;
A
#
# COMPACT_ATOMS: atom_id res chain seq x y z
N MET A 1 7.77 -9.03 13.74
CA MET A 1 7.62 -8.98 12.28
C MET A 1 6.20 -8.56 11.96
N LEU A 2 5.99 -7.70 10.97
CA LEU A 2 4.66 -7.37 10.44
C LEU A 2 4.41 -8.23 9.19
N LYS A 3 3.26 -8.91 9.16
CA LYS A 3 2.78 -9.64 7.99
C LYS A 3 1.89 -8.73 7.15
N ILE A 4 2.13 -8.69 5.85
CA ILE A 4 1.38 -7.85 4.92
C ILE A 4 0.72 -8.76 3.90
N ARG A 5 -0.56 -8.52 3.64
CA ARG A 5 -1.28 -9.09 2.50
C ARG A 5 -1.58 -7.96 1.53
N MET A 6 -1.01 -8.06 0.34
CA MET A 6 -1.01 -6.99 -0.66
C MET A 6 -1.77 -7.45 -1.90
N GLU A 7 -2.92 -6.84 -2.17
CA GLU A 7 -3.62 -7.02 -3.45
C GLU A 7 -3.02 -6.09 -4.50
N ARG A 8 -2.67 -6.65 -5.65
CA ARG A 8 -2.04 -5.97 -6.77
C ARG A 8 -2.93 -6.09 -7.99
N LEU A 9 -3.16 -4.95 -8.63
CA LEU A 9 -3.96 -4.82 -9.83
C LEU A 9 -3.07 -4.36 -10.98
N GLU A 10 -3.05 -5.08 -12.09
CA GLU A 10 -2.33 -4.66 -13.30
C GLU A 10 -3.34 -4.58 -14.45
N GLU A 11 -3.13 -3.64 -15.36
CA GLU A 11 -3.94 -3.54 -16.58
C GLU A 11 -3.85 -4.88 -17.35
N GLU A 12 -4.99 -5.38 -17.81
CA GLU A 12 -5.12 -6.64 -18.56
C GLU A 12 -4.71 -7.93 -17.80
N ARG A 13 -4.55 -7.86 -16.47
CA ARG A 13 -4.28 -9.06 -15.64
C ARG A 13 -5.30 -9.24 -14.54
N LEU A 14 -5.48 -10.49 -14.12
CA LEU A 14 -6.29 -10.81 -12.95
C LEU A 14 -5.63 -10.23 -11.69
N PRO A 15 -6.43 -9.77 -10.71
CA PRO A 15 -5.91 -9.39 -9.40
C PRO A 15 -5.07 -10.51 -8.81
N ARG A 16 -3.91 -10.17 -8.26
CA ARG A 16 -3.09 -11.12 -7.49
C ARG A 16 -2.87 -10.63 -6.07
N THR A 17 -2.66 -11.58 -5.17
CA THR A 17 -2.37 -11.29 -3.77
C THR A 17 -0.98 -11.79 -3.43
N ASP A 18 -0.09 -10.86 -3.08
CA ASP A 18 1.27 -11.14 -2.63
C ASP A 18 1.33 -11.01 -1.10
N ASN A 19 2.16 -11.83 -0.45
CA ASN A 19 2.36 -11.77 0.99
C ASN A 19 3.81 -11.38 1.30
N PHE A 20 3.99 -10.46 2.24
CA PHE A 20 5.31 -10.00 2.66
C PHE A 20 5.45 -10.08 4.17
N GLU A 21 6.70 -10.16 4.62
CA GLU A 21 7.04 -10.05 6.03
C GLU A 21 8.25 -9.12 6.19
N ILE A 22 8.09 -8.08 7.01
CA ILE A 22 9.13 -7.08 7.28
C ILE A 22 9.28 -6.82 8.79
N PRO A 23 10.46 -6.34 9.26
CA PRO A 23 10.61 -5.85 10.62
C PRO A 23 9.66 -4.66 10.87
N LEU A 24 8.82 -4.75 11.92
CA LEU A 24 7.97 -3.64 12.34
C LEU A 24 8.77 -2.70 13.24
N GLN A 25 8.82 -1.42 12.89
CA GLN A 25 9.35 -0.37 13.75
C GLN A 25 8.22 0.43 14.39
N LYS A 26 8.41 0.87 15.63
CA LYS A 26 7.41 1.67 16.34
C LYS A 26 7.21 3.01 15.61
N GLY A 27 5.96 3.34 15.30
CA GLY A 27 5.60 4.58 14.61
C GLY A 27 5.75 4.52 13.09
N MET A 28 6.10 3.37 12.53
CA MET A 28 6.22 3.19 11.08
C MET A 28 4.87 3.43 10.39
N THR A 29 4.90 4.21 9.32
CA THR A 29 3.77 4.50 8.45
C THR A 29 3.61 3.42 7.38
N VAL A 30 2.43 3.33 6.78
CA VAL A 30 2.20 2.42 5.64
C VAL A 30 3.06 2.81 4.44
N LEU A 31 3.38 4.09 4.24
CA LEU A 31 4.32 4.51 3.19
C LEU A 31 5.72 3.94 3.42
N GLU A 32 6.23 3.98 4.65
CA GLU A 32 7.53 3.38 4.98
C GLU A 32 7.52 1.86 4.80
N VAL A 33 6.38 1.19 5.05
CA VAL A 33 6.20 -0.24 4.74
C VAL A 33 6.34 -0.48 3.24
N LEU A 34 5.67 0.32 2.40
CA LEU A 34 5.78 0.21 0.94
C LEU A 34 7.22 0.47 0.47
N GLU A 35 7.90 1.49 1.01
CA GLU A 35 9.31 1.77 0.71
C GLU A 35 10.25 0.63 1.14
N THR A 36 9.96 -0.02 2.26
CA THR A 36 10.76 -1.16 2.74
C THR A 36 10.56 -2.38 1.85
N ILE A 37 9.31 -2.69 1.48
CA ILE A 37 9.02 -3.77 0.52
C ILE A 37 9.70 -3.48 -0.82
N TYR A 38 9.59 -2.26 -1.34
CA TYR A 38 10.23 -1.87 -2.60
C TYR A 38 11.75 -2.05 -2.58
N ARG A 39 12.41 -1.57 -1.52
CA ARG A 39 13.88 -1.61 -1.43
C ARG A 39 14.45 -2.99 -1.14
N GLU A 40 13.76 -3.79 -0.35
CA GLU A 40 14.35 -4.99 0.27
C GLU A 40 13.67 -6.31 -0.12
N ARG A 41 12.51 -6.27 -0.80
CA ARG A 41 11.72 -7.47 -1.11
C ARG A 41 11.33 -7.56 -2.57
N ASP A 42 10.64 -6.54 -3.09
CA ASP A 42 10.11 -6.53 -4.46
C ASP A 42 10.14 -5.11 -5.05
N PRO A 43 11.15 -4.76 -5.88
CA PRO A 43 11.22 -3.46 -6.53
C PRO A 43 10.26 -3.31 -7.72
N THR A 44 9.41 -4.31 -8.00
CA THR A 44 8.41 -4.24 -9.08
C THR A 44 7.11 -3.58 -8.62
N ILE A 45 6.89 -3.42 -7.31
CA ILE A 45 5.66 -2.80 -6.79
C ILE A 45 5.54 -1.35 -7.24
N ALA A 46 4.33 -0.94 -7.60
CA ALA A 46 4.02 0.43 -8.00
C ALA A 46 3.14 1.13 -6.96
N TYR A 47 3.63 2.25 -6.44
CA TYR A 47 2.92 3.12 -5.52
C TYR A 47 3.35 4.56 -5.77
N ARG A 48 2.52 5.53 -5.38
CA ARG A 48 2.77 6.95 -5.65
C ARG A 48 2.72 7.75 -4.36
N PHE A 49 3.66 8.66 -4.18
CA PHE A 49 3.67 9.63 -3.08
C PHE A 49 4.31 10.94 -3.54
N SER A 50 4.10 12.02 -2.78
CA SER A 50 4.73 13.32 -3.04
C SER A 50 5.00 14.06 -1.73
N CYS A 51 4.01 14.77 -1.17
CA CYS A 51 4.23 15.69 -0.04
C CYS A 51 4.56 15.04 1.32
N ARG A 52 4.25 13.75 1.51
CA ARG A 52 4.35 13.00 2.78
C ARG A 52 3.64 13.60 4.01
N THR A 53 2.88 14.68 3.84
CA THR A 53 2.18 15.40 4.92
C THR A 53 0.65 15.34 4.78
N GLY A 54 0.15 14.60 3.79
CA GLY A 54 -1.27 14.43 3.51
C GLY A 54 -1.92 15.51 2.64
N LEU A 55 -1.21 16.60 2.34
CA LEU A 55 -1.76 17.73 1.58
C LEU A 55 -2.11 17.39 0.12
N CYS A 56 -1.28 16.59 -0.55
CA CYS A 56 -1.47 16.29 -1.98
C CYS A 56 -2.48 15.18 -2.30
N GLY A 57 -2.84 14.34 -1.31
CA GLY A 57 -3.70 13.16 -1.51
C GLY A 57 -3.15 12.05 -2.42
N THR A 58 -1.97 12.19 -3.02
CA THR A 58 -1.42 11.27 -4.03
C THR A 58 -1.21 9.83 -3.56
N CYS A 59 -0.97 9.63 -2.26
CA CYS A 59 -0.64 8.32 -1.69
C CYS A 59 -1.86 7.59 -1.09
N GLY A 60 -3.05 7.84 -1.65
CA GLY A 60 -4.30 7.23 -1.23
C GLY A 60 -4.42 5.78 -1.68
N ILE A 61 -4.66 4.88 -0.73
CA ILE A 61 -4.85 3.44 -0.95
C ILE A 61 -5.88 2.88 0.06
N MET A 62 -6.24 1.62 -0.07
CA MET A 62 -6.98 0.90 0.97
C MET A 62 -6.00 0.30 1.98
N ILE A 63 -6.26 0.55 3.26
CA ILE A 63 -5.46 0.11 4.41
C ILE A 63 -6.43 -0.52 5.40
N ASN A 64 -6.28 -1.81 5.67
CA ASN A 64 -7.19 -2.58 6.53
C ASN A 64 -8.67 -2.34 6.14
N HIS A 65 -8.95 -2.50 4.85
CA HIS A 65 -10.27 -2.34 4.22
C HIS A 65 -10.90 -0.94 4.33
N LYS A 66 -10.13 0.09 4.72
CA LYS A 66 -10.57 1.48 4.75
C LYS A 66 -9.67 2.35 3.87
N SER A 67 -10.26 3.33 3.19
CA SER A 67 -9.48 4.32 2.44
C SER A 67 -8.63 5.16 3.40
N GLY A 68 -7.37 5.40 3.03
CA GLY A 68 -6.45 6.21 3.81
C GLY A 68 -5.23 6.67 3.02
N LEU A 69 -4.54 7.67 3.56
CA LEU A 69 -3.26 8.13 3.02
C LEU A 69 -2.13 7.33 3.66
N SER A 70 -1.38 6.58 2.86
CA SER A 70 -0.30 5.73 3.36
C SER A 70 0.78 6.50 4.12
N CYS A 71 1.00 7.78 3.81
CA CYS A 71 1.95 8.63 4.53
C CYS A 71 1.50 9.08 5.93
N LEU A 72 0.20 8.99 6.24
CA LEU A 72 -0.34 9.40 7.55
C LEU A 72 -0.80 8.22 8.41
N LYS A 73 -1.08 7.07 7.79
CA LYS A 73 -1.59 5.90 8.50
C LYS A 73 -0.43 5.08 9.07
N ALA A 74 -0.54 4.74 10.35
CA ALA A 74 0.35 3.80 11.02
C ALA A 74 0.22 2.41 10.41
N ALA A 75 1.35 1.69 10.33
CA ALA A 75 1.42 0.32 9.86
C ALA A 75 1.04 -0.65 10.99
N GLU A 76 -0.24 -0.99 11.06
CA GLU A 76 -0.80 -1.85 12.10
C GLU A 76 -1.52 -3.05 11.48
N ALA A 77 -1.32 -4.22 12.09
CA ALA A 77 -2.05 -5.42 11.71
C ALA A 77 -3.55 -5.28 12.01
N TYR A 78 -4.37 -5.88 11.16
CA TYR A 78 -5.79 -6.04 11.39
C TYR A 78 -6.06 -7.18 12.38
N SER A 79 -7.34 -7.49 12.62
CA SER A 79 -7.76 -8.52 13.58
C SER A 79 -7.26 -9.93 13.26
N ASP A 80 -6.93 -10.20 12.00
CA ASP A 80 -6.38 -11.48 11.54
C ASP A 80 -4.84 -11.54 11.57
N GLY A 81 -4.19 -10.49 12.08
CA GLY A 81 -2.73 -10.42 12.19
C GLY A 81 -2.00 -9.95 10.93
N TYR A 82 -2.71 -9.54 9.88
CA TYR A 82 -2.13 -9.00 8.66
C TYR A 82 -2.44 -7.51 8.49
N LEU A 83 -1.48 -6.74 8.00
CA LEU A 83 -1.76 -5.44 7.39
C LEU A 83 -2.27 -5.69 5.96
N HIS A 84 -3.53 -5.37 5.69
CA HIS A 84 -4.13 -5.52 4.36
C HIS A 84 -3.95 -4.24 3.56
N LEU A 85 -3.30 -4.35 2.40
CA LEU A 85 -3.10 -3.25 1.47
C LEU A 85 -3.73 -3.59 0.12
N SER A 86 -4.58 -2.71 -0.39
CA SER A 86 -5.11 -2.84 -1.75
C SER A 86 -5.30 -1.48 -2.44
N PRO A 87 -5.43 -1.44 -3.77
CA PRO A 87 -5.64 -0.19 -4.49
C PRO A 87 -7.02 0.40 -4.17
N LEU A 88 -7.20 1.69 -4.42
CA LEU A 88 -8.53 2.29 -4.26
C LEU A 88 -9.55 1.62 -5.20
N PRO A 89 -10.81 1.42 -4.77
CA PRO A 89 -11.82 0.75 -5.59
C PRO A 89 -12.27 1.61 -6.79
N LYS A 90 -12.13 2.93 -6.69
CA LYS A 90 -12.45 3.89 -7.76
C LYS A 90 -11.19 4.35 -8.47
N GLY A 91 -11.36 4.85 -9.70
CA GLY A 91 -10.28 5.32 -10.56
C GLY A 91 -9.68 4.22 -11.42
N ILE A 92 -9.02 4.62 -12.51
CA ILE A 92 -8.38 3.71 -13.46
C ILE A 92 -7.08 3.22 -12.82
N THR A 93 -6.93 1.91 -12.64
CA THR A 93 -5.66 1.35 -12.20
C THR A 93 -4.67 1.41 -13.34
N VAL A 94 -3.56 2.12 -13.12
CA VAL A 94 -2.39 2.04 -14.01
C VAL A 94 -1.57 0.81 -13.65
N ARG A 95 -1.18 0.68 -12.37
CA ARG A 95 -0.45 -0.48 -11.84
C ARG A 95 -0.42 -0.50 -10.32
N ASP A 96 -0.63 -1.65 -9.72
CA ASP A 96 -0.71 -1.89 -8.28
C ASP A 96 -1.56 -0.80 -7.60
N PHE A 97 -0.95 0.09 -6.83
CA PHE A 97 -1.62 1.16 -6.10
C PHE A 97 -1.75 2.47 -6.87
N VAL A 98 -1.16 2.57 -8.06
CA VAL A 98 -1.16 3.79 -8.87
C VAL A 98 -2.49 3.89 -9.62
N LYS A 99 -3.23 4.95 -9.29
CA LYS A 99 -4.51 5.30 -9.90
C LYS A 99 -4.41 6.59 -10.68
N GLU A 100 -5.09 6.63 -11.82
CA GLU A 100 -5.41 7.86 -12.52
C GLU A 100 -6.85 8.29 -12.21
N VAL A 101 -6.99 9.59 -11.98
CA VAL A 101 -8.29 10.24 -11.80
C VAL A 101 -8.57 10.96 -13.13
N LYS A 102 -9.59 10.49 -13.84
CA LYS A 102 -10.17 11.22 -14.98
C LYS A 102 -11.06 12.35 -14.47
#